data_AF-A0A355IQZ4-F1
#
_entry.id   AF-A0A355IQZ4-F1
#
_cell.length_a   1.000
_cell.length_b   1.000
_cell.length_c   1.000
_cell.angle_alpha   90.00
_cell.angle_beta   90.00
_cell.angle_gamma   90.00
#
_symmetry.space_group_name_H-M   'P 1'
#
loop_
_entity.id
_entity.type
_entity.pdbx_description
1 polymer ?
#
loop_
_entity_poly.entity_id
_entity_poly.type
_entity_poly.pdbx_seq_one_letter_code
_entity_poly.pdbx_strand_id
1 'polypeptide(L)'
;GINYRLSVLPSGRWVFLDLGLAPSFSTSKQRMGSMGVPGGLLSVGSKELRSSKLDVKAGQTSFDARGALGIAVRMGKQYELFVEGTYLYPLISRNYVQLKETDGSFFGRSKVKVDWNDNNLYMWVDESGQGTFNRVNRSRFNIDPWYFRLGIRSGF
;
A
#
# COMPACT_ATOMS: atom_id res chain seq x y z
N GLY A 1 -5.02 -14.65 12.45
CA GLY A 1 -6.29 -13.90 12.35
C GLY A 1 -7.39 -14.77 12.92
N ILE A 2 -8.47 -14.15 13.41
CA ILE A 2 -9.67 -14.83 13.88
C ILE A 2 -10.73 -14.66 12.80
N ASN A 3 -11.35 -15.75 12.37
CA ASN A 3 -12.52 -15.72 11.50
C ASN A 3 -13.62 -16.52 12.18
N TYR A 4 -14.81 -15.94 12.24
CA TYR A 4 -15.98 -16.53 12.85
C TYR A 4 -17.11 -16.55 11.82
N ARG A 5 -17.83 -17.66 11.77
CA ARG A 5 -18.89 -17.90 10.81
C ARG A 5 -20.14 -18.34 11.52
N LEU A 6 -21.23 -17.62 11.29
CA LEU A 6 -22.53 -17.84 11.93
C LEU A 6 -23.56 -18.22 10.88
N SER A 7 -24.30 -19.31 11.11
CA SER A 7 -25.51 -19.61 10.32
C SER A 7 -26.61 -18.66 10.76
N VAL A 8 -27.14 -17.86 9.84
CA VAL A 8 -28.11 -16.80 10.16
C VAL A 8 -29.56 -17.31 10.08
N LEU A 9 -29.79 -18.47 9.45
CA LEU A 9 -31.12 -19.08 9.32
C LEU A 9 -31.23 -20.38 10.15
N PRO A 10 -32.33 -20.57 10.92
CA PRO A 10 -32.56 -21.77 11.71
C PRO A 10 -32.84 -23.03 10.87
N SER A 11 -33.56 -22.89 9.76
CA SER A 11 -34.08 -24.01 8.95
C SER A 11 -33.20 -24.38 7.75
N GLY A 12 -32.03 -23.75 7.61
CA GLY A 12 -31.11 -24.06 6.55
C GLY A 12 -29.77 -23.36 6.73
N ARG A 13 -28.70 -24.16 6.83
CA ARG A 13 -27.29 -23.71 6.82
C ARG A 13 -26.84 -23.23 5.43
N TRP A 14 -27.60 -22.32 4.84
CA TRP A 14 -27.38 -21.81 3.48
C TRP A 14 -26.92 -20.35 3.52
N VAL A 15 -27.28 -19.57 4.54
CA VAL A 15 -26.86 -18.17 4.69
C VAL A 15 -25.98 -18.03 5.91
N PHE A 16 -24.83 -17.37 5.72
CA PHE A 16 -23.80 -17.23 6.72
C PHE A 16 -23.38 -15.78 6.86
N LEU A 17 -23.18 -15.37 8.12
CA LEU A 17 -22.48 -14.14 8.47
C LEU A 17 -21.02 -14.50 8.75
N ASP A 18 -20.11 -13.91 7.97
CA ASP A 18 -18.66 -14.06 8.11
C ASP A 18 -18.10 -12.81 8.81
N LEU A 19 -17.40 -13.01 9.92
CA LEU A 19 -16.70 -11.97 10.67
C LEU A 19 -15.22 -12.32 10.72
N GLY A 20 -14.35 -11.38 10.38
CA GLY A 20 -12.91 -11.60 10.34
C GLY A 20 -12.13 -10.48 11.00
N LEU A 21 -11.09 -10.82 11.75
CA LEU A 21 -10.10 -9.89 12.25
C LEU A 21 -8.70 -10.46 12.02
N ALA A 22 -7.88 -9.76 11.24
CA ALA A 22 -6.51 -10.19 10.97
C ALA A 22 -5.54 -9.00 10.97
N PRO A 23 -4.28 -9.20 11.37
CA PRO A 23 -3.25 -8.23 11.07
C PRO A 23 -3.03 -8.16 9.55
N SER A 24 -2.77 -6.97 9.03
CA SER A 24 -2.46 -6.73 7.62
C SER A 24 -1.32 -5.72 7.50
N PHE A 25 -0.52 -5.86 6.45
CA PHE A 25 0.45 -4.85 6.06
C PHE A 25 -0.02 -4.27 4.74
N SER A 26 -0.18 -2.96 4.68
CA SER A 26 -0.54 -2.26 3.46
C SER A 26 0.51 -1.22 3.10
N THR A 27 0.61 -0.93 1.81
CA THR A 27 1.59 0.01 1.27
C THR A 27 0.97 0.77 0.12
N SER A 28 0.83 2.08 0.27
CA SER A 28 0.49 2.99 -0.81
C SER A 28 1.75 3.72 -1.28
N LYS A 29 1.94 3.84 -2.59
CA LYS A 29 3.08 4.55 -3.17
C LYS A 29 2.69 5.23 -4.47
N GLN A 30 3.19 6.43 -4.66
CA GLN A 30 3.03 7.20 -5.88
C GLN A 30 4.42 7.58 -6.41
N ARG A 31 4.59 7.49 -7.73
CA ARG A 31 5.80 7.96 -8.39
C ARG A 31 5.76 9.49 -8.41
N MET A 32 6.78 10.12 -7.85
CA MET A 32 6.92 11.59 -7.81
C MET A 32 7.60 12.11 -9.08
N GLY A 33 8.45 11.29 -9.69
CA GLY A 33 9.16 11.64 -10.91
C GLY A 33 10.47 10.87 -11.03
N SER A 34 11.38 11.43 -11.82
CA SER A 34 12.75 10.94 -11.94
C SER A 34 13.75 12.04 -11.68
N MET A 35 14.84 11.70 -11.01
CA MET A 35 15.97 12.56 -10.73
C MET A 35 17.15 12.12 -11.61
N GLY A 36 17.77 13.07 -12.33
CA GLY A 36 19.07 12.84 -12.97
C GLY A 36 20.18 12.88 -11.93
N VAL A 37 21.17 11.98 -12.05
CA VAL A 37 22.34 11.96 -11.16
C VAL A 37 23.57 12.29 -12.00
N PRO A 38 24.06 13.54 -11.96
CA PRO A 38 25.30 13.91 -12.63
C PRO A 38 26.46 13.04 -12.11
N GLY A 39 27.21 12.40 -13.00
CA GLY A 39 28.29 11.48 -12.64
C GLY A 39 27.84 10.06 -12.27
N GLY A 40 26.53 9.76 -12.28
CA GLY A 40 26.00 8.41 -12.16
C GLY A 40 26.15 7.76 -10.78
N LEU A 41 26.51 8.53 -9.74
CA LEU A 41 26.67 8.07 -8.37
C LEU A 41 25.97 9.03 -7.40
N LEU A 42 25.10 8.49 -6.55
CA LEU A 42 24.46 9.21 -5.45
C LEU A 42 24.63 8.42 -4.15
N SER A 43 25.28 9.02 -3.15
CA SER A 43 25.41 8.41 -1.82
C SER A 43 24.33 8.95 -0.88
N VAL A 44 23.60 8.05 -0.24
CA VAL A 44 22.61 8.38 0.80
C VAL A 44 22.94 7.58 2.05
N GLY A 45 23.50 8.26 3.06
CA GLY A 45 24.09 7.59 4.22
C GLY A 45 25.24 6.66 3.79
N SER A 46 25.18 5.40 4.19
CA SER A 46 26.18 4.38 3.82
C SER A 46 25.88 3.64 2.51
N LYS A 47 24.82 4.02 1.78
CA LYS A 47 24.45 3.36 0.52
C LYS A 47 24.81 4.21 -0.69
N GLU A 48 25.43 3.57 -1.67
CA GLU A 48 25.69 4.13 -2.99
C GLU A 48 24.61 3.66 -3.98
N LEU A 49 24.05 4.62 -4.71
CA LEU A 49 23.18 4.39 -5.86
C LEU A 49 23.95 4.72 -7.13
N ARG A 50 24.17 3.74 -7.99
CA ARG A 50 24.93 3.83 -9.24
C ARG A 50 23.97 3.83 -10.43
N SER A 51 23.44 4.99 -10.76
CA SER A 51 22.52 5.14 -11.90
C SER A 51 22.54 6.56 -12.44
N SER A 52 22.39 6.71 -13.76
CA SER A 52 22.26 8.02 -14.41
C SER A 52 20.91 8.68 -14.11
N LYS A 53 19.91 7.84 -13.79
CA LYS A 53 18.55 8.24 -13.48
C LYS A 53 18.02 7.47 -12.28
N LEU A 54 17.39 8.16 -11.34
CA LEU A 54 16.71 7.56 -10.20
C LEU A 54 15.21 7.82 -10.28
N ASP A 55 14.42 6.79 -10.02
CA ASP A 55 12.98 6.90 -9.81
C ASP A 55 12.73 7.35 -8.36
N VAL A 56 12.04 8.48 -8.19
CA VAL A 56 11.64 9.00 -6.89
C VAL A 56 10.19 8.59 -6.63
N LYS A 57 9.95 7.90 -5.52
CA LYS A 57 8.63 7.46 -5.09
C LYS A 57 8.40 7.92 -3.67
N ALA A 58 7.19 8.33 -3.36
CA ALA A 58 6.79 8.62 -1.99
C ALA A 58 5.51 7.86 -1.67
N GLY A 59 5.31 7.53 -0.41
CA GLY A 59 4.24 6.65 -0.01
C GLY A 59 4.10 6.51 1.49
N GLN A 60 3.22 5.61 1.88
CA GLN A 60 2.96 5.23 3.26
C GLN A 60 2.94 3.71 3.37
N THR A 61 3.63 3.19 4.37
CA THR A 61 3.49 1.80 4.82
C THR A 61 2.72 1.80 6.12
N SER A 62 1.75 0.91 6.28
CA SER A 62 1.06 0.75 7.56
C SER A 62 0.91 -0.72 7.96
N PHE A 63 0.88 -0.91 9.27
CA PHE A 63 0.44 -2.13 9.91
C PHE A 63 -0.97 -1.89 10.43
N ASP A 64 -1.92 -2.68 9.93
CA ASP A 64 -3.34 -2.44 10.08
C ASP A 64 -4.02 -3.62 10.78
N ALA A 65 -5.05 -3.31 11.58
CA ALA A 65 -6.05 -4.28 11.96
C ALA A 65 -7.11 -4.34 10.85
N ARG A 66 -7.22 -5.49 10.19
CA ARG A 66 -8.17 -5.75 9.11
C ARG A 66 -9.44 -6.38 9.66
N GLY A 67 -10.48 -5.59 9.80
CA GLY A 67 -11.83 -6.04 10.16
C GLY A 67 -12.65 -6.32 8.91
N ALA A 68 -13.13 -7.56 8.75
CA ALA A 68 -13.97 -7.98 7.64
C ALA A 68 -15.35 -8.38 8.14
N LEU A 69 -16.39 -7.96 7.44
CA LEU A 69 -17.77 -8.38 7.66
C LEU A 69 -18.39 -8.72 6.32
N GLY A 70 -18.97 -9.90 6.22
CA GLY A 70 -19.55 -10.39 4.98
C GLY A 70 -20.73 -11.31 5.18
N ILE A 71 -21.49 -11.48 4.10
CA ILE A 71 -22.59 -12.42 4.01
C ILE A 71 -22.25 -13.41 2.89
N ALA A 72 -22.38 -14.70 3.19
CA ALA A 72 -22.20 -15.77 2.21
C ALA A 72 -23.47 -16.60 2.07
N VAL A 73 -23.85 -16.91 0.83
CA VAL A 73 -24.96 -17.77 0.47
C VAL A 73 -24.42 -19.00 -0.24
N ARG A 74 -24.65 -20.16 0.35
CA ARG A 74 -24.30 -21.46 -0.22
C ARG A 74 -25.28 -21.82 -1.33
N MET A 75 -24.75 -22.04 -2.54
CA MET A 75 -25.53 -22.36 -3.74
C MET A 75 -25.50 -23.87 -4.08
N GLY A 76 -25.08 -24.72 -3.13
CA GLY A 76 -24.95 -26.16 -3.31
C GLY A 76 -23.88 -26.75 -2.39
N LYS A 77 -23.39 -27.95 -2.69
CA LYS A 77 -22.32 -28.59 -1.89
C LYS A 77 -20.94 -27.95 -2.09
N GLN A 78 -20.71 -27.28 -3.22
CA GLN A 78 -19.38 -26.87 -3.66
C GLN A 78 -19.18 -25.37 -3.83
N TYR A 79 -20.26 -24.57 -3.97
CA TYR A 79 -20.17 -23.14 -4.29
C TYR A 79 -20.89 -22.26 -3.27
N GLU A 80 -20.30 -21.10 -3.02
CA GLU A 80 -20.83 -20.05 -2.14
C GLU A 80 -20.62 -18.70 -2.82
N LEU A 81 -21.72 -17.97 -2.98
CA LEU A 81 -21.70 -16.54 -3.30
C LEU A 81 -21.37 -15.78 -2.02
N PHE A 82 -20.49 -14.79 -2.07
CA PHE A 82 -20.20 -13.96 -0.91
C PHE A 82 -20.08 -12.48 -1.27
N VAL A 83 -20.47 -11.63 -0.32
CA VAL A 83 -20.20 -10.20 -0.30
C VAL A 83 -19.47 -9.89 1.00
N GLU A 84 -18.36 -9.19 0.94
CA GLU A 84 -17.56 -8.83 2.10
C GLU A 84 -17.12 -7.38 2.01
N GLY A 85 -17.41 -6.60 3.06
CA GLY A 85 -16.82 -5.31 3.31
C GLY A 85 -15.66 -5.46 4.29
N THR A 86 -14.50 -4.92 3.93
CA THR A 86 -13.33 -4.90 4.81
C THR A 86 -12.92 -3.47 5.11
N TYR A 87 -12.59 -3.23 6.38
CA TYR A 87 -12.00 -2.02 6.88
C TYR A 87 -10.57 -2.28 7.38
N LEU A 88 -9.64 -1.42 6.98
CA LEU A 88 -8.27 -1.37 7.46
C LEU A 88 -8.16 -0.26 8.49
N TYR A 89 -8.00 -0.62 9.75
CA TYR A 89 -7.71 0.32 10.82
C TYR A 89 -6.19 0.43 11.02
N PRO A 90 -5.55 1.55 10.63
CA PRO A 90 -4.10 1.69 10.75
C PRO A 90 -3.70 1.79 12.21
N LEU A 91 -2.90 0.83 12.67
CA LEU A 91 -2.35 0.81 14.03
C LEU A 91 -1.05 1.60 14.10
N ILE A 92 -0.19 1.41 13.08
CA ILE A 92 1.08 2.09 12.94
C ILE A 92 1.25 2.44 11.48
N SER A 93 1.46 3.71 11.17
CA SER A 93 1.74 4.18 9.81
C SER A 93 3.08 4.92 9.76
N ARG A 94 3.79 4.77 8.65
CA ARG A 94 5.07 5.44 8.39
C ARG A 94 5.08 5.93 6.96
N ASN A 95 5.29 7.23 6.79
CA ASN A 95 5.51 7.81 5.47
C ASN A 95 6.95 7.56 5.06
N TYR A 96 7.21 7.50 3.76
CA TYR A 96 8.55 7.28 3.25
C TYR A 96 8.77 7.91 1.89
N VAL A 97 10.04 8.20 1.62
CA VAL A 97 10.56 8.52 0.30
C VAL A 97 11.52 7.41 -0.11
N GLN A 98 11.39 6.94 -1.34
CA GLN A 98 12.20 5.89 -1.92
C GLN A 98 12.89 6.40 -3.19
N LEU A 99 14.20 6.21 -3.23
CA LEU A 99 15.03 6.37 -4.42
C LEU A 99 15.35 4.98 -4.97
N LYS A 100 15.07 4.76 -6.25
CA LYS A 100 15.30 3.47 -6.91
C LYS A 100 16.06 3.68 -8.22
N GLU A 101 17.09 2.87 -8.45
CA GLU A 101 17.79 2.86 -9.73
C GLU A 101 16.87 2.42 -10.88
N THR A 102 16.89 3.22 -11.94
CA THR A 102 16.08 2.98 -13.15
C THR A 102 16.86 2.20 -14.22
N ASP A 103 18.18 2.34 -14.24
CA ASP A 103 19.08 1.74 -15.24
C ASP A 103 19.82 0.51 -14.66
N GLY A 104 20.29 -0.40 -15.51
CA GLY A 104 21.07 -1.58 -15.12
C GLY A 104 20.27 -2.88 -14.90
N SER A 105 20.98 -3.99 -14.62
CA SER A 105 20.42 -5.34 -14.36
C SER A 105 19.49 -5.35 -13.14
N PHE A 106 18.30 -5.96 -13.27
CA PHE A 106 17.30 -6.00 -12.19
C PHE A 106 17.84 -6.51 -10.84
N PHE A 107 18.79 -7.45 -10.87
CA PHE A 107 19.39 -8.05 -9.68
C PHE A 107 20.46 -7.17 -9.00
N GLY A 108 21.03 -6.20 -9.72
CA GLY A 108 22.04 -5.28 -9.19
C GLY A 108 21.49 -3.93 -8.72
N ARG A 109 20.20 -3.68 -8.91
CA ARG A 109 19.61 -2.36 -8.64
C ARG A 109 19.48 -2.10 -7.15
N SER A 110 20.14 -1.04 -6.69
CA SER A 110 20.00 -0.58 -5.32
C SER A 110 18.76 0.30 -5.14
N LYS A 111 18.21 0.25 -3.92
CA LYS A 111 17.13 1.12 -3.47
C LYS A 111 17.45 1.65 -2.08
N VAL A 112 17.14 2.92 -1.86
CA VAL A 112 17.20 3.57 -0.55
C VAL A 112 15.80 4.01 -0.19
N LYS A 113 15.39 3.72 1.05
CA LYS A 113 14.11 4.14 1.63
C LYS A 113 14.44 4.97 2.87
N VAL A 114 13.93 6.18 2.91
CA VAL A 114 14.04 7.08 4.07
C VAL A 114 12.64 7.20 4.66
N ASP A 115 12.49 6.69 5.88
CA ASP A 115 11.25 6.87 6.63
C ASP A 115 11.15 8.33 7.12
N TRP A 116 9.95 8.89 7.02
CA TRP A 116 9.66 10.27 7.36
C TRP A 116 8.43 10.30 8.27
N ASN A 117 8.50 11.04 9.38
CA ASN A 117 7.52 10.94 10.46
C ASN A 117 6.46 12.06 10.47
N ASP A 118 6.51 13.01 9.53
CA ASP A 118 5.46 14.02 9.34
C ASP A 118 4.45 13.57 8.26
N ASN A 119 3.18 13.90 8.47
CA ASN A 119 2.04 13.59 7.60
C ASN A 119 2.04 14.38 6.31
N ASN A 120 2.86 15.43 6.21
CA ASN A 120 3.01 16.19 4.99
C ASN A 120 4.40 15.96 4.39
N LEU A 121 4.42 15.49 3.14
CA LEU A 121 5.60 15.60 2.29
C LEU A 121 5.46 16.86 1.44
N TYR A 122 6.43 17.75 1.57
CA TYR A 122 6.54 18.94 0.72
C TYR A 122 7.67 18.71 -0.27
N MET A 123 7.38 18.93 -1.55
CA MET A 123 8.38 18.97 -2.60
C MET A 123 8.59 20.42 -3.01
N TRP A 124 9.84 20.86 -2.93
CA TRP A 124 10.29 22.13 -3.47
C TRP A 124 11.06 21.86 -4.75
N VAL A 125 10.67 22.54 -5.83
CA VAL A 125 11.34 22.46 -7.13
C VAL A 125 11.90 23.84 -7.44
N ASP A 126 13.18 23.87 -7.78
CA ASP A 126 13.78 25.03 -8.40
C ASP A 126 13.62 24.90 -9.92
N GLU A 127 12.63 25.59 -10.46
CA GLU A 127 12.36 25.63 -11.90
C GLU A 127 13.30 26.59 -12.63
N SER A 128 13.98 27.47 -11.90
CA SER A 128 14.80 28.56 -12.42
C SER A 128 16.29 28.24 -12.50
N GLY A 129 16.76 27.26 -11.72
CA GLY A 129 18.18 26.97 -11.52
C GLY A 129 18.95 28.05 -10.74
N GLN A 130 18.24 29.04 -10.18
CA GLN A 130 18.83 30.17 -9.43
C GLN A 130 18.64 30.06 -7.91
N GLY A 131 18.21 28.89 -7.41
CA GLY A 131 17.96 28.67 -5.99
C GLY A 131 16.61 29.23 -5.51
N THR A 132 15.68 29.54 -6.43
CA THR A 132 14.30 29.91 -6.06
C THR A 132 13.41 28.69 -6.06
N PHE A 133 12.94 28.32 -4.87
CA PHE A 133 12.23 27.07 -4.65
C PHE A 133 10.72 27.30 -4.58
N ASN A 134 10.00 26.80 -5.57
CA ASN A 134 8.54 26.78 -5.56
C ASN A 134 8.04 25.48 -4.94
N ARG A 135 7.00 25.57 -4.11
CA ARG A 135 6.36 24.38 -3.53
C ARG A 135 5.42 23.78 -4.58
N VAL A 136 5.75 22.59 -5.06
CA VAL A 136 5.08 22.00 -6.24
C VAL A 136 4.04 20.95 -5.88
N ASN A 137 4.15 20.24 -4.74
CA ASN A 137 3.13 19.24 -4.38
C ASN A 137 2.93 19.06 -2.88
N ARG A 138 1.65 18.87 -2.49
CA ARG A 138 1.22 18.30 -1.21
C ARG A 138 0.52 16.97 -1.51
N SER A 139 1.26 15.87 -1.53
CA SER A 139 0.66 14.56 -1.71
C SER A 139 0.22 14.00 -0.37
N ARG A 140 -1.07 13.72 -0.21
CA ARG A 140 -1.59 12.90 0.89
C ARG A 140 -1.61 11.45 0.42
N PHE A 141 -0.78 10.60 1.04
CA PHE A 141 -0.81 9.17 0.78
C PHE A 141 -1.85 8.56 1.72
N ASN A 142 -3.11 8.54 1.29
CA ASN A 142 -4.13 7.79 2.01
C ASN A 142 -4.26 6.41 1.37
N ILE A 143 -4.06 5.39 2.19
CA ILE A 143 -4.58 4.05 1.87
C ILE A 143 -6.09 4.16 2.03
N ASP A 144 -6.85 3.83 0.98
CA ASP A 144 -8.30 3.72 1.11
C ASP A 144 -8.61 2.63 2.14
N PRO A 145 -9.20 2.98 3.29
CA PRO A 145 -9.32 2.04 4.38
C PRO A 145 -10.45 1.03 4.12
N TRP A 146 -11.30 1.28 3.13
CA TRP A 146 -12.42 0.42 2.75
C TRP A 146 -12.15 -0.29 1.44
N TYR A 147 -12.42 -1.59 1.41
CA TYR A 147 -12.56 -2.32 0.15
C TYR A 147 -13.67 -3.36 0.23
N PHE A 148 -14.30 -3.61 -0.91
CA PHE A 148 -15.42 -4.54 -1.03
C PHE A 148 -15.05 -5.68 -1.97
N ARG A 149 -15.45 -6.90 -1.60
CA ARG A 149 -15.29 -8.09 -2.43
C ARG A 149 -16.66 -8.73 -2.66
N LEU A 150 -16.94 -9.04 -3.91
CA LEU A 150 -18.09 -9.84 -4.34
C LEU A 150 -17.54 -10.98 -5.18
N GLY A 151 -17.99 -12.20 -4.94
CA GLY A 151 -17.56 -13.31 -5.76
C GLY A 151 -18.20 -14.64 -5.43
N ILE A 152 -17.70 -15.67 -6.10
CA ILE A 152 -18.03 -17.06 -5.86
C ILE A 152 -16.75 -17.75 -5.40
N ARG A 153 -16.80 -18.46 -4.28
CA ARG A 153 -15.71 -19.35 -3.82
C ARG A 153 -16.16 -20.80 -3.93
N SER A 154 -15.20 -21.73 -3.98
CA SER A 154 -15.46 -23.17 -3.97
C SER A 154 -14.60 -23.91 -2.94
N GLY A 155 -15.15 -24.93 -2.28
CA GLY A 155 -14.42 -25.83 -1.36
C GLY A 155 -14.46 -25.39 0.12
N PHE A 156 -15.61 -25.52 0.77
CA PHE A 156 -15.86 -25.18 2.19
C PHE A 156 -15.89 -26.40 3.09
#